data_AF-A0A0V1DFR0-F1
#
_entry.id   AF-A0A0V1DFR0-F1
#
_cell.length_a   1.000
_cell.length_b   1.000
_cell.length_c   1.000
_cell.angle_alpha   90.00
_cell.angle_beta   90.00
_cell.angle_gamma   90.00
#
_symmetry.space_group_name_H-M   'P 1'
#
loop_
_entity.id
_entity.type
_entity.pdbx_description
1 polymer ?
#
loop_
_entity_poly.entity_id
_entity_poly.type
_entity_poly.pdbx_seq_one_letter_code
_entity_poly.pdbx_strand_id
1 'polypeptide(L)'
;MKLIDRCLLCFAHHYTQFREAEITALLNMFNVNASIKHNLSTSFCIVESISMDDVLKLLSRSILLRYGCILWSQASTYSELYKDLSSKIHLLEPYFDREQSFKFFVDSFGKKVSGEYKQKRMEELSFLNIQGKVDLTNPDNQFMLIEDYGKLSGLPPPENPVQIFFGRLIKFGMNKVVSRYSLKDRIFIGNTSMDPVLSFLMANIGEVQSGDLVLDPYVGSGSILLPAAHFGGYCVGVEIDYNVLHGKSKPSRCTASARHPDECIRANFKQYGLEAKYVDVLVADSSKSSIWTSHARFDCILTDPPYGIREKGAKVKRKQLPDFWLLKDRSTETVHYPSKAKYCLNDLVLDLLNFAATCLTEGGHLVYWLPVCKNQFDEAQIPKHPCLKIVSTSLQLLTKTYGRVLISMSDYIEPETSEWVRISRDHWHKRRKTGGKRKPLHKKRKYELGRPPAMTKLGSKRIHIVRVRGGNRKYRALRLETGNYSWGSEGCTRKTRIIDVVYNASNNELVRTKTLVKSAIVVIDATPFRQWYENHYALPIGRKKGAKLTEQEEAIFNATRSKAAEKKLAKRRITAKVEPALEEQFQSGRLLACITSRPGQVGRADGYVLEGKELEFYLRKIKAKKSK
;
A
#
# COMPACT_ATOMS: atom_id res chain seq x y z
N MET A 1 -10.38 -24.08 34.60
CA MET A 1 -11.21 -22.88 34.40
C MET A 1 -12.61 -23.32 34.00
N LYS A 2 -13.67 -22.74 34.60
CA LYS A 2 -15.05 -23.05 34.20
C LYS A 2 -15.32 -22.40 32.85
N LEU A 3 -15.55 -23.22 31.82
CA LEU A 3 -15.91 -22.74 30.50
C LEU A 3 -17.37 -22.26 30.50
N ILE A 4 -17.64 -21.23 29.71
CA ILE A 4 -19.00 -20.79 29.42
C ILE A 4 -19.45 -21.58 28.20
N ASP A 5 -20.50 -22.37 28.36
CA ASP A 5 -21.03 -23.20 27.27
C ASP A 5 -21.42 -22.36 26.06
N ARG A 6 -22.15 -21.26 26.28
CA ARG A 6 -22.58 -20.32 25.24
C ARG A 6 -22.41 -18.87 25.69
N CYS A 7 -21.61 -18.11 24.96
CA CYS A 7 -21.41 -16.68 25.16
C CYS A 7 -21.93 -15.89 23.96
N LEU A 8 -22.76 -14.88 24.22
CA LEU A 8 -23.22 -13.93 23.22
C LEU A 8 -22.32 -12.68 23.24
N LEU A 9 -21.64 -12.42 22.14
CA LEU A 9 -20.83 -11.22 21.92
C LEU A 9 -21.62 -10.23 21.04
N CYS A 10 -21.78 -8.99 21.52
CA CYS A 10 -22.47 -7.93 20.78
C CYS A 10 -21.45 -6.90 20.25
N PHE A 11 -21.34 -6.79 18.93
CA PHE A 11 -20.46 -5.87 18.24
C PHE A 11 -21.19 -4.60 17.78
N ALA A 12 -20.50 -3.47 17.78
CA ALA A 12 -20.99 -2.20 17.29
C ALA A 12 -21.18 -2.24 15.77
N HIS A 13 -22.27 -1.67 15.27
CA HIS A 13 -22.69 -1.81 13.87
C HIS A 13 -22.12 -0.73 12.91
N HIS A 14 -21.12 0.00 13.37
CA HIS A 14 -20.28 0.86 12.54
C HIS A 14 -18.92 0.17 12.33
N TYR A 15 -18.21 0.52 11.25
CA TYR A 15 -16.95 -0.13 10.86
C TYR A 15 -17.01 -1.68 10.84
N THR A 16 -18.10 -2.25 10.33
CA THR A 16 -18.32 -3.70 10.35
C THR A 16 -17.18 -4.50 9.71
N GLN A 17 -16.54 -3.94 8.68
CA GLN A 17 -15.38 -4.50 7.97
C GLN A 17 -14.11 -4.65 8.84
N PHE A 18 -14.09 -4.07 10.04
CA PHE A 18 -12.94 -4.10 10.96
C PHE A 18 -13.13 -5.07 12.13
N ARG A 19 -14.35 -5.60 12.33
CA ARG A 19 -14.69 -6.45 13.48
C ARG A 19 -13.84 -7.72 13.53
N GLU A 20 -13.69 -8.39 12.39
CA GLU A 20 -12.91 -9.63 12.30
C GLU A 20 -11.41 -9.36 12.48
N ALA A 21 -10.89 -8.29 11.88
CA ALA A 21 -9.49 -7.91 12.03
C ALA A 21 -9.15 -7.54 13.48
N GLU A 22 -10.00 -6.75 14.14
CA GLU A 22 -9.79 -6.39 15.55
C GLU A 22 -9.88 -7.62 16.46
N ILE A 23 -10.94 -8.43 16.35
CA ILE A 23 -11.11 -9.56 17.28
C ILE A 23 -10.03 -10.61 17.09
N THR A 24 -9.60 -10.88 15.85
CA THR A 24 -8.51 -11.82 15.56
C THR A 24 -7.19 -11.36 16.17
N ALA A 25 -6.87 -10.06 16.04
CA ALA A 25 -5.68 -9.49 16.65
C ALA A 25 -5.71 -9.61 18.19
N LEU A 26 -6.87 -9.37 18.81
CA LEU A 26 -7.01 -9.51 20.26
C LEU A 26 -6.95 -10.96 20.74
N LEU A 27 -7.50 -11.90 19.97
CA LEU A 27 -7.37 -13.34 20.26
C LEU A 27 -5.90 -13.76 20.23
N ASN A 28 -5.14 -13.33 19.22
CA ASN A 28 -3.70 -13.60 19.12
C ASN A 28 -2.94 -12.97 20.30
N MET A 29 -3.12 -11.67 20.52
CA MET A 29 -2.42 -10.90 21.55
C MET A 29 -2.63 -11.47 22.96
N PHE A 30 -3.84 -11.94 23.27
CA PHE A 30 -4.15 -12.55 24.56
C PHE A 30 -3.96 -14.08 24.60
N ASN A 31 -3.48 -14.69 23.52
CA ASN A 31 -3.35 -16.14 23.35
C ASN A 31 -4.64 -16.92 23.67
N VAL A 32 -5.78 -16.38 23.24
CA VAL A 32 -7.09 -16.99 23.46
C VAL A 32 -7.37 -17.99 22.34
N ASN A 33 -7.50 -19.27 22.69
CA ASN A 33 -7.82 -20.33 21.74
C ASN A 33 -9.34 -20.38 21.48
N ALA A 34 -9.86 -19.40 20.73
CA ALA A 34 -11.25 -19.37 20.29
C ALA A 34 -11.34 -18.90 18.84
N SER A 35 -12.28 -19.46 18.07
CA SER A 35 -12.57 -19.00 16.70
C SER A 35 -13.85 -18.18 16.69
N ILE A 36 -13.72 -16.85 16.66
CA ILE A 36 -14.86 -15.92 16.61
C ILE A 36 -15.07 -15.47 15.18
N LYS A 37 -16.05 -16.07 14.48
CA LYS A 37 -16.44 -15.65 13.13
C LYS A 37 -17.62 -14.69 13.19
N HIS A 38 -17.42 -13.50 12.64
CA HIS A 38 -18.42 -12.44 12.68
C HIS A 38 -19.22 -12.40 11.38
N ASN A 39 -20.57 -12.40 11.46
CA ASN A 39 -21.42 -12.15 10.30
C ASN A 39 -21.71 -10.66 10.15
N LEU A 40 -21.28 -10.05 9.04
CA LEU A 40 -21.45 -8.61 8.79
C LEU A 40 -22.91 -8.12 8.76
N SER A 41 -23.89 -9.02 8.58
CA SER A 41 -25.32 -8.66 8.54
C SER A 41 -25.93 -8.43 9.93
N THR A 42 -25.35 -9.00 10.98
CA THR A 42 -25.83 -8.87 12.36
C THR A 42 -24.79 -8.18 13.25
N SER A 43 -25.17 -7.86 14.46
CA SER A 43 -24.28 -7.37 15.51
C SER A 43 -23.96 -8.45 16.54
N PHE A 44 -24.56 -9.63 16.42
CA PHE A 44 -24.47 -10.69 17.42
C PHE A 44 -23.63 -11.86 16.90
N CYS A 45 -22.77 -12.38 17.77
CA CYS A 45 -21.97 -13.57 17.51
C CYS A 45 -22.05 -14.48 18.74
N ILE A 46 -22.40 -15.75 18.53
CA ILE A 46 -22.42 -16.74 19.60
C ILE A 46 -21.11 -17.51 19.53
N VAL A 47 -20.42 -17.60 20.65
CA VAL A 47 -19.18 -18.34 20.82
C VAL A 47 -19.44 -19.45 21.82
N GLU A 48 -19.09 -20.67 21.44
CA GLU A 48 -19.22 -21.84 22.31
C GLU A 48 -17.90 -22.11 23.02
N SER A 49 -17.99 -22.63 24.25
CA SER A 49 -16.84 -23.13 25.02
C SER A 49 -15.69 -22.12 25.18
N ILE A 50 -15.99 -20.91 25.65
CA ILE A 50 -14.99 -19.86 25.94
C ILE A 50 -14.89 -19.60 27.45
N SER A 51 -13.69 -19.33 27.96
CA SER A 51 -13.54 -19.00 29.38
C SER A 51 -14.03 -17.58 29.70
N MET A 52 -14.54 -17.38 30.91
CA MET A 52 -14.98 -16.05 31.36
C MET A 52 -13.84 -15.03 31.36
N ASP A 53 -12.64 -15.47 31.76
CA ASP A 53 -11.44 -14.63 31.79
C ASP A 53 -11.06 -14.14 30.38
N ASP A 54 -11.14 -15.02 29.38
CA ASP A 54 -10.84 -14.65 28.00
C ASP A 54 -11.85 -13.65 27.44
N VAL A 55 -13.14 -13.83 27.73
CA VAL A 55 -14.18 -12.85 27.36
C VAL A 55 -13.91 -11.50 28.04
N LEU A 56 -13.52 -11.50 29.31
CA LEU A 56 -13.16 -10.29 30.04
C LEU A 56 -11.93 -9.59 29.44
N LYS A 57 -10.89 -10.33 29.03
CA LYS A 57 -9.72 -9.79 28.32
C LYS A 57 -10.14 -9.12 27.02
N LEU A 58 -10.94 -9.79 26.18
CA LEU A 58 -11.44 -9.22 24.93
C LEU A 58 -12.23 -7.93 25.15
N LEU A 59 -13.13 -7.91 26.14
CA LEU A 59 -13.94 -6.74 26.50
C LEU A 59 -13.11 -5.60 27.11
N SER A 60 -12.01 -5.92 27.79
CA SER A 60 -11.08 -4.95 28.35
C SER A 60 -10.21 -4.24 27.31
N ARG A 61 -10.41 -4.52 26.02
CA ARG A 61 -9.53 -3.97 24.98
C ARG A 61 -10.23 -3.61 23.67
N SER A 62 -11.23 -4.38 23.27
CA SER A 62 -11.93 -4.14 22.01
C SER A 62 -12.73 -2.83 22.05
N ILE A 63 -12.69 -2.14 20.91
CA ILE A 63 -13.47 -0.93 20.64
C ILE A 63 -14.80 -1.29 19.97
N LEU A 64 -14.84 -2.30 19.11
CA LEU A 64 -16.06 -2.69 18.43
C LEU A 64 -16.92 -3.66 19.24
N LEU A 65 -16.38 -4.38 20.22
CA LEU A 65 -17.17 -5.24 21.10
C LEU A 65 -17.84 -4.38 22.18
N ARG A 66 -19.17 -4.26 22.13
CA ARG A 66 -19.97 -3.45 23.06
C ARG A 66 -20.13 -4.11 24.42
N TYR A 67 -20.40 -5.41 24.43
CA TYR A 67 -20.57 -6.21 25.63
C TYR A 67 -20.56 -7.71 25.30
N GLY A 68 -20.35 -8.53 26.34
CA GLY A 68 -20.49 -9.99 26.29
C GLY A 68 -21.45 -10.47 27.37
N CYS A 69 -22.26 -11.49 27.05
CA CYS A 69 -23.22 -12.11 27.96
C CYS A 69 -23.02 -13.62 28.01
N ILE A 70 -23.27 -14.22 29.17
CA ILE A 70 -23.56 -15.65 29.27
C ILE A 70 -24.96 -15.84 28.69
N LEU A 71 -25.07 -16.63 27.63
CA LEU A 71 -26.32 -16.84 26.92
C LEU A 71 -27.09 -17.99 27.57
N TRP A 72 -28.30 -17.70 28.06
CA TRP A 72 -29.15 -18.71 28.69
C TRP A 72 -30.25 -19.22 27.76
N SER A 73 -30.85 -18.31 26.99
CA SER A 73 -31.89 -18.64 26.02
C SER A 73 -31.80 -17.80 24.76
N GLN A 74 -32.24 -18.40 23.65
CA GLN A 74 -32.32 -17.80 22.32
C GLN A 74 -33.57 -18.36 21.65
N ALA A 75 -34.42 -17.49 21.13
CA ALA A 75 -35.66 -17.89 20.46
C ALA A 75 -36.05 -16.91 19.34
N SER A 76 -36.99 -17.32 18.49
CA SER A 76 -37.57 -16.44 17.45
C SER A 76 -38.82 -15.73 17.95
N THR A 77 -39.46 -16.25 19.00
CA THR A 77 -40.65 -15.64 19.62
C THR A 77 -40.52 -15.56 21.14
N TYR A 78 -41.24 -14.64 21.75
CA TYR A 78 -41.28 -14.49 23.21
C TYR A 78 -41.84 -15.72 23.93
N SER A 79 -42.87 -16.35 23.36
CA SER A 79 -43.48 -17.57 23.93
C SER A 79 -42.47 -18.71 24.02
N GLU A 80 -41.68 -18.93 22.96
CA GLU A 80 -40.60 -19.91 22.95
C GLU A 80 -39.49 -19.57 23.94
N LEU A 81 -39.10 -18.28 24.02
CA LEU A 81 -38.09 -17.81 24.97
C LEU A 81 -38.52 -18.10 26.41
N TYR A 82 -39.75 -17.74 26.77
CA TYR A 82 -40.26 -17.93 28.14
C TYR A 82 -40.42 -19.41 28.49
N LYS A 83 -40.85 -20.24 27.54
CA LYS A 83 -40.92 -21.70 27.71
C LYS A 83 -39.53 -22.30 27.95
N ASP A 84 -38.54 -21.91 27.15
CA ASP A 84 -37.16 -22.38 27.30
C ASP A 84 -36.54 -21.93 28.63
N LEU A 85 -36.70 -20.66 29.01
CA LEU A 85 -36.22 -20.14 30.29
C LEU A 85 -36.86 -20.85 31.49
N SER A 86 -38.19 -21.07 31.43
CA SER A 86 -38.91 -21.79 32.49
C SER A 86 -38.37 -23.22 32.68
N SER A 87 -38.00 -23.89 31.59
CA SER A 87 -37.41 -25.25 31.67
C SER A 87 -36.02 -25.27 32.31
N LYS A 88 -35.30 -24.14 32.27
CA LYS A 88 -33.91 -24.01 32.75
C LYS A 88 -33.80 -23.25 34.08
N ILE A 89 -34.92 -22.90 34.71
CA ILE A 89 -34.93 -22.00 35.88
C ILE A 89 -34.03 -22.49 37.02
N HIS A 90 -34.00 -23.80 37.26
CA HIS A 90 -33.13 -24.47 38.24
C HIS A 90 -31.63 -24.22 38.02
N LEU A 91 -31.19 -23.96 36.78
CA LEU A 91 -29.79 -23.61 36.46
C LEU A 91 -29.49 -22.13 36.72
N LEU A 92 -30.53 -21.28 36.79
CA LEU A 92 -30.43 -19.83 36.93
C LEU A 92 -30.61 -19.37 38.38
N GLU A 93 -31.31 -20.17 39.20
CA GLU A 93 -31.55 -19.95 40.63
C GLU A 93 -30.34 -19.47 41.44
N PRO A 94 -29.09 -19.93 41.22
CA PRO A 94 -27.92 -19.44 41.95
C PRO A 94 -27.66 -17.93 41.80
N TYR A 95 -28.26 -17.28 40.80
CA TYR A 95 -28.14 -15.83 40.55
C TYR A 95 -29.38 -15.03 40.98
N PHE A 96 -30.39 -15.71 41.54
CA PHE A 96 -31.69 -15.12 41.91
C PHE A 96 -31.89 -14.98 43.43
N ASP A 97 -30.84 -15.24 44.20
CA ASP A 97 -30.82 -15.18 45.66
C ASP A 97 -31.18 -13.79 46.21
N ARG A 98 -31.78 -13.72 47.40
CA ARG A 98 -32.17 -12.48 48.08
C ARG A 98 -30.98 -11.60 48.45
N GLU A 99 -29.84 -12.21 48.75
CA GLU A 99 -28.60 -11.53 49.12
C GLU A 99 -27.90 -10.90 47.92
N GLN A 100 -28.28 -11.27 46.68
CA GLN A 100 -27.69 -10.73 45.46
C GLN A 100 -28.60 -9.68 44.84
N SER A 101 -28.08 -8.47 44.69
CA SER A 101 -28.77 -7.39 43.99
C SER A 101 -28.79 -7.61 42.47
N PHE A 102 -29.78 -7.05 41.78
CA PHE A 102 -29.86 -7.19 40.32
C PHE A 102 -30.35 -5.95 39.57
N LYS A 103 -30.11 -5.96 38.26
CA LYS A 103 -30.64 -4.98 37.30
C LYS A 103 -31.01 -5.64 35.98
N PHE A 104 -32.11 -5.21 35.38
CA PHE A 104 -32.48 -5.59 34.01
C PHE A 104 -32.08 -4.53 32.98
N PHE A 105 -31.68 -5.02 31.81
CA PHE A 105 -31.49 -4.22 30.61
C PHE A 105 -32.26 -4.82 29.44
N VAL A 106 -32.96 -3.95 28.71
CA VAL A 106 -33.55 -4.29 27.42
C VAL A 106 -32.79 -3.51 26.34
N ASP A 107 -32.03 -4.21 25.50
CA ASP A 107 -31.35 -3.64 24.33
C ASP A 107 -32.02 -4.10 23.04
N SER A 108 -32.03 -3.24 22.03
CA SER A 108 -32.68 -3.52 20.75
C SER A 108 -31.77 -3.14 19.59
N PHE A 109 -31.66 -4.02 18.61
CA PHE A 109 -30.92 -3.80 17.36
C PHE A 109 -31.89 -3.72 16.18
N GLY A 110 -31.66 -2.77 15.26
CA GLY A 110 -32.51 -2.57 14.08
C GLY A 110 -33.78 -1.73 14.32
N LYS A 111 -34.22 -1.58 15.57
CA LYS A 111 -35.39 -0.78 15.96
C LYS A 111 -35.13 -0.01 17.25
N LYS A 112 -35.58 1.23 17.34
CA LYS A 112 -35.62 2.00 18.58
C LYS A 112 -36.92 1.68 19.32
N VAL A 113 -36.82 1.26 20.57
CA VAL A 113 -37.99 0.91 21.41
C VAL A 113 -38.17 1.95 22.53
N SER A 114 -39.41 2.17 22.95
CA SER A 114 -39.77 3.15 24.00
C SER A 114 -39.44 2.63 25.41
N GLY A 115 -39.38 3.53 26.40
CA GLY A 115 -39.20 3.14 27.80
C GLY A 115 -40.34 2.27 28.33
N GLU A 116 -41.58 2.63 28.02
CA GLU A 116 -42.78 1.85 28.35
C GLU A 116 -42.72 0.43 27.78
N TYR A 117 -42.27 0.28 26.54
CA TYR A 117 -42.10 -1.04 25.92
C TYR A 117 -41.09 -1.89 26.69
N LYS A 118 -39.94 -1.30 27.04
CA LYS A 118 -38.91 -2.00 27.83
C LYS A 118 -39.45 -2.41 29.19
N GLN A 119 -40.21 -1.55 29.85
CA GLN A 119 -40.83 -1.84 31.14
C GLN A 119 -41.80 -3.02 31.04
N LYS A 120 -42.71 -3.00 30.05
CA LYS A 120 -43.63 -4.11 29.79
C LYS A 120 -42.89 -5.44 29.60
N ARG A 121 -41.79 -5.44 28.84
CA ARG A 121 -40.98 -6.65 28.64
C ARG A 121 -40.29 -7.14 29.91
N MET A 122 -39.90 -6.24 30.81
CA MET A 122 -39.35 -6.62 32.12
C MET A 122 -40.45 -7.21 33.03
N GLU A 123 -41.66 -6.67 33.00
CA GLU A 123 -42.81 -7.20 33.75
C GLU A 123 -43.19 -8.62 33.29
N GLU A 124 -43.13 -8.89 31.99
CA GLU A 124 -43.36 -10.22 31.41
C GLU A 124 -42.31 -11.26 31.86
N LEU A 125 -41.13 -10.85 32.36
CA LEU A 125 -40.09 -11.73 32.89
C LEU A 125 -40.24 -12.01 34.39
N SER A 126 -41.30 -11.51 35.04
CA SER A 126 -41.57 -11.71 36.48
C SER A 126 -41.69 -13.18 36.89
N PHE A 127 -42.04 -14.09 35.98
CA PHE A 127 -42.10 -15.53 36.24
C PHE A 127 -40.75 -16.14 36.64
N LEU A 128 -39.62 -15.47 36.36
CA LEU A 128 -38.30 -15.89 36.83
C LEU A 128 -38.15 -15.82 38.36
N ASN A 129 -39.08 -15.12 39.04
CA ASN A 129 -39.20 -15.05 40.50
C ASN A 129 -37.89 -14.63 41.22
N ILE A 130 -37.18 -13.66 40.65
CA ILE A 130 -35.89 -13.16 41.17
C ILE A 130 -36.13 -12.46 42.51
N GLN A 131 -35.52 -12.97 43.59
CA GLN A 131 -35.80 -12.53 44.96
C GLN A 131 -34.91 -11.37 45.44
N GLY A 132 -33.82 -11.09 44.72
CA GLY A 132 -32.85 -10.05 45.05
C GLY A 132 -33.40 -8.62 45.05
N LYS A 133 -32.68 -7.67 45.65
CA LYS A 133 -33.04 -6.25 45.60
C LYS A 133 -32.60 -5.62 44.27
N VAL A 134 -33.41 -4.72 43.71
CA VAL A 134 -33.00 -3.95 42.53
C VAL A 134 -31.95 -2.89 42.90
N ASP A 135 -30.77 -2.94 42.28
CA ASP A 135 -29.77 -1.86 42.33
C ASP A 135 -29.45 -1.36 40.92
N LEU A 136 -29.70 -0.07 40.68
CA LEU A 136 -29.46 0.55 39.38
C LEU A 136 -28.01 1.01 39.18
N THR A 137 -27.22 1.06 40.25
CA THR A 137 -25.87 1.65 40.28
C THR A 137 -24.78 0.59 40.25
N ASN A 138 -24.78 -0.34 41.20
CA ASN A 138 -23.75 -1.38 41.32
C ASN A 138 -24.33 -2.77 41.66
N PRO A 139 -25.16 -3.34 40.76
CA PRO A 139 -25.79 -4.63 41.00
C PRO A 139 -24.81 -5.79 40.92
N ASP A 140 -25.04 -6.83 41.71
CA ASP A 140 -24.30 -8.11 41.66
C ASP A 140 -24.58 -8.86 40.34
N ASN A 141 -25.83 -8.84 39.88
CA ASN A 141 -26.27 -9.49 38.65
C ASN A 141 -26.92 -8.51 37.67
N GLN A 142 -26.52 -8.59 36.41
CA GLN A 142 -27.12 -7.80 35.34
C GLN A 142 -27.72 -8.73 34.29
N PHE A 143 -29.03 -8.71 34.12
CA PHE A 143 -29.75 -9.55 33.16
C PHE A 143 -30.11 -8.74 31.92
N MET A 144 -29.89 -9.33 30.75
CA MET A 144 -30.11 -8.69 29.46
C MET A 144 -31.14 -9.45 28.65
N LEU A 145 -32.20 -8.74 28.27
CA LEU A 145 -33.10 -9.11 27.18
C LEU A 145 -32.68 -8.33 25.93
N ILE A 146 -32.38 -9.03 24.85
CA ILE A 146 -31.82 -8.45 23.63
C ILE A 146 -32.72 -8.81 22.46
N GLU A 147 -33.20 -7.80 21.75
CA GLU A 147 -34.04 -7.97 20.57
C GLU A 147 -33.27 -7.64 19.27
N ASP A 148 -33.20 -8.59 18.35
CA ASP A 148 -32.66 -8.39 17.00
C ASP A 148 -33.82 -8.29 15.99
N TYR A 149 -34.08 -7.09 15.47
CA TYR A 149 -35.06 -6.84 14.41
C TYR A 149 -34.47 -7.01 12.99
N GLY A 150 -33.20 -7.37 12.88
CA GLY A 150 -32.46 -7.44 11.63
C GLY A 150 -32.15 -6.06 11.03
N LYS A 151 -31.34 -6.05 9.96
CA LYS A 151 -31.06 -4.84 9.18
C LYS A 151 -31.58 -4.99 7.77
N LEU A 152 -32.75 -4.42 7.50
CA LEU A 152 -33.29 -4.30 6.14
C LEU A 152 -32.95 -2.90 5.61
N SER A 153 -31.97 -2.81 4.70
CA SER A 153 -31.60 -1.53 4.11
C SER A 153 -32.76 -0.96 3.30
N GLY A 154 -33.33 0.16 3.76
CA GLY A 154 -34.38 0.90 3.04
C GLY A 154 -35.81 0.42 3.29
N LEU A 155 -36.04 -0.51 4.21
CA LEU A 155 -37.38 -0.95 4.61
C LEU A 155 -37.61 -0.63 6.11
N PRO A 156 -38.87 -0.41 6.52
CA PRO A 156 -39.18 -0.26 7.94
C PRO A 156 -38.81 -1.54 8.71
N PRO A 157 -38.36 -1.41 9.98
CA PRO A 157 -38.06 -2.57 10.80
C PRO A 157 -39.33 -3.41 11.01
N PRO A 158 -39.20 -4.74 11.13
CA PRO A 158 -40.35 -5.60 11.38
C PRO A 158 -41.05 -5.24 12.70
N GLU A 159 -42.33 -5.61 12.78
CA GLU A 159 -43.13 -5.36 13.98
C GLU A 159 -42.56 -6.11 15.19
N ASN A 160 -42.23 -7.39 14.98
CA ASN A 160 -41.65 -8.29 15.96
C ASN A 160 -40.15 -8.52 15.70
N PRO A 161 -39.34 -8.79 16.75
CA PRO A 161 -37.95 -9.16 16.57
C PRO A 161 -37.83 -10.49 15.81
N VAL A 162 -36.80 -10.59 14.97
CA VAL A 162 -36.45 -11.81 14.24
C VAL A 162 -35.81 -12.82 15.19
N GLN A 163 -35.08 -12.31 16.18
CA GLN A 163 -34.42 -13.13 17.18
C GLN A 163 -34.37 -12.41 18.53
N ILE A 164 -34.54 -13.18 19.60
CA ILE A 164 -34.53 -12.68 20.98
C ILE A 164 -33.51 -13.51 21.75
N PHE A 165 -32.71 -12.83 22.57
CA PHE A 165 -31.74 -13.45 23.46
C PHE A 165 -31.98 -13.04 24.89
N PHE A 166 -31.76 -13.97 25.81
CA PHE A 166 -31.77 -13.70 27.24
C PHE A 166 -30.51 -14.27 27.90
N GLY A 167 -29.90 -13.50 28.79
CA GLY A 167 -28.70 -13.93 29.47
C GLY A 167 -28.21 -12.97 30.55
N ARG A 168 -27.10 -13.35 31.21
CA ARG A 168 -26.43 -12.52 32.21
C ARG A 168 -25.26 -11.78 31.58
N LEU A 169 -25.22 -10.46 31.73
CA LEU A 169 -24.10 -9.64 31.30
C LEU A 169 -22.83 -10.04 32.04
N ILE A 170 -21.74 -10.20 31.30
CA ILE A 170 -20.40 -10.39 31.84
C ILE A 170 -19.79 -9.02 32.10
N LYS A 171 -19.69 -8.20 31.04
CA LYS A 171 -19.15 -6.83 31.12
C LYS A 171 -19.50 -6.03 29.86
N PHE A 172 -19.57 -4.70 30.00
CA PHE A 172 -19.49 -3.78 28.86
C PHE A 172 -18.04 -3.61 28.40
N GLY A 173 -17.85 -3.41 27.09
CA GLY A 173 -16.55 -3.18 26.49
C GLY A 173 -16.03 -1.75 26.68
N MET A 174 -14.83 -1.49 26.13
CA MET A 174 -14.13 -0.20 26.26
C MET A 174 -14.51 0.85 25.21
N ASN A 175 -15.52 0.62 24.39
CA ASN A 175 -15.92 1.51 23.29
C ASN A 175 -16.13 2.99 23.70
N LYS A 176 -16.47 3.27 24.97
CA LYS A 176 -16.60 4.63 25.50
C LYS A 176 -15.27 5.37 25.65
N VAL A 177 -14.13 4.69 25.71
CA VAL A 177 -12.80 5.32 25.86
C VAL A 177 -12.51 6.30 24.73
N VAL A 178 -13.05 6.02 23.54
CA VAL A 178 -12.81 6.81 22.34
C VAL A 178 -13.34 8.25 22.47
N SER A 179 -14.40 8.47 23.27
CA SER A 179 -14.94 9.82 23.48
C SER A 179 -13.94 10.76 24.16
N ARG A 180 -13.06 10.23 25.03
CA ARG A 180 -11.98 10.99 25.66
C ARG A 180 -11.00 11.56 24.64
N TYR A 181 -10.85 10.91 23.48
CA TYR A 181 -9.89 11.28 22.41
C TYR A 181 -10.54 12.07 21.27
N SER A 182 -11.74 12.60 21.50
CA SER A 182 -12.50 13.46 20.57
C SER A 182 -11.61 14.53 19.93
N LEU A 183 -11.67 14.63 18.60
CA LEU A 183 -10.94 15.66 17.84
C LEU A 183 -11.44 17.07 18.15
N LYS A 184 -12.68 17.23 18.65
CA LYS A 184 -13.23 18.54 19.00
C LYS A 184 -12.49 19.17 20.17
N ASP A 185 -12.02 18.34 21.11
CA ASP A 185 -11.47 18.78 22.39
C ASP A 185 -9.93 18.69 22.40
N ARG A 186 -9.33 18.17 21.34
CA ARG A 186 -7.88 17.99 21.22
C ARG A 186 -7.15 19.32 21.02
N ILE A 187 -6.07 19.52 21.78
CA ILE A 187 -5.22 20.71 21.72
C ILE A 187 -4.65 20.92 20.32
N PHE A 188 -3.88 19.96 19.82
CA PHE A 188 -3.25 20.06 18.51
C PHE A 188 -3.93 19.15 17.49
N ILE A 189 -4.51 19.77 16.46
CA ILE A 189 -5.05 19.09 15.29
C ILE A 189 -4.38 19.59 14.01
N GLY A 190 -4.17 18.66 13.07
CA GLY A 190 -3.74 18.92 11.69
C GLY A 190 -4.76 18.42 10.67
N ASN A 191 -4.53 18.71 9.39
CA ASN A 191 -5.42 18.31 8.29
C ASN A 191 -5.49 16.78 8.10
N THR A 192 -4.45 16.07 8.55
CA THR A 192 -4.31 14.61 8.54
C THR A 192 -4.72 13.94 9.84
N SER A 193 -5.34 14.66 10.78
CA SER A 193 -5.80 14.06 12.05
C SER A 193 -6.75 12.88 11.77
N MET A 194 -6.34 11.68 12.17
CA MET A 194 -7.13 10.46 12.07
C MET A 194 -8.29 10.46 13.07
N ASP A 195 -9.40 9.83 12.67
CA ASP A 195 -10.54 9.55 13.54
C ASP A 195 -10.13 8.67 14.75
N PRO A 196 -10.56 9.00 15.97
CA PRO A 196 -10.18 8.26 17.16
C PRO A 196 -10.56 6.77 17.14
N VAL A 197 -11.76 6.39 16.65
CA VAL A 197 -12.17 4.97 16.59
C VAL A 197 -11.20 4.20 15.71
N LEU A 198 -10.90 4.73 14.52
CA LEU A 198 -9.96 4.10 13.60
C LEU A 198 -8.54 4.04 14.15
N SER A 199 -8.07 5.07 14.86
CA SER A 199 -6.74 5.04 15.47
C SER A 199 -6.64 3.96 16.56
N PHE A 200 -7.66 3.77 17.39
CA PHE A 200 -7.67 2.67 18.36
C PHE A 200 -7.74 1.30 17.68
N LEU A 201 -8.52 1.18 16.61
CA LEU A 201 -8.55 -0.04 15.80
C LEU A 201 -7.19 -0.37 15.21
N MET A 202 -6.44 0.62 14.71
CA MET A 202 -5.09 0.41 14.22
C MET A 202 -4.16 -0.12 15.32
N ALA A 203 -4.23 0.44 16.53
CA ALA A 203 -3.41 -0.02 17.65
C ALA A 203 -3.78 -1.44 18.12
N ASN A 204 -5.06 -1.82 18.11
CA ASN A 204 -5.49 -3.19 18.40
C ASN A 204 -5.07 -4.17 17.29
N ILE A 205 -5.25 -3.81 16.02
CA ILE A 205 -4.89 -4.63 14.85
C ILE A 205 -3.36 -4.78 14.71
N GLY A 206 -2.61 -3.79 15.18
CA GLY A 206 -1.16 -3.84 15.30
C GLY A 206 -0.66 -4.50 16.57
N GLU A 207 -1.57 -5.10 17.37
CA GLU A 207 -1.27 -5.85 18.59
C GLU A 207 -0.37 -5.10 19.57
N VAL A 208 -0.53 -3.77 19.67
CA VAL A 208 0.33 -2.92 20.51
C VAL A 208 0.17 -3.26 21.98
N GLN A 209 1.26 -3.57 22.66
CA GLN A 209 1.32 -3.90 24.07
C GLN A 209 2.08 -2.85 24.89
N SER A 210 1.96 -2.97 26.21
CA SER A 210 2.71 -2.11 27.11
C SER A 210 4.19 -2.48 27.07
N GLY A 211 5.04 -1.51 26.72
CA GLY A 211 6.49 -1.74 26.56
C GLY A 211 6.95 -1.63 25.11
N ASP A 212 6.04 -1.81 24.16
CA ASP A 212 6.34 -1.75 22.73
C ASP A 212 6.90 -0.40 22.31
N LEU A 213 7.87 -0.40 21.40
CA LEU A 213 8.30 0.79 20.69
C LEU A 213 7.52 0.93 19.37
N VAL A 214 6.64 1.92 19.31
CA VAL A 214 5.71 2.15 18.21
C VAL A 214 6.13 3.35 17.37
N LEU A 215 6.24 3.17 16.07
CA LEU A 215 6.65 4.21 15.12
C LEU A 215 5.52 4.60 14.18
N ASP A 216 5.29 5.91 14.00
CA ASP A 216 4.56 6.45 12.86
C ASP A 216 5.53 7.23 11.95
N PRO A 217 5.95 6.68 10.79
CA PRO A 217 6.83 7.36 9.85
C PRO A 217 6.18 8.57 9.14
N TYR A 218 4.89 8.81 9.32
CA TYR A 218 4.16 9.93 8.72
C TYR A 218 3.19 10.53 9.75
N VAL A 219 3.72 10.93 10.90
CA VAL A 219 2.96 11.16 12.14
C VAL A 219 1.90 12.28 12.05
N GLY A 220 2.13 13.30 11.23
CA GLY A 220 1.23 14.46 11.13
C GLY A 220 0.98 15.10 12.49
N SER A 221 -0.27 15.02 12.98
CA SER A 221 -0.67 15.54 14.30
C SER A 221 -0.53 14.57 15.47
N GLY A 222 -0.10 13.33 15.21
CA GLY A 222 0.09 12.28 16.21
C GLY A 222 -1.19 11.52 16.61
N SER A 223 -2.29 11.64 15.85
CA SER A 223 -3.55 10.91 16.15
C SER A 223 -3.36 9.41 16.36
N ILE A 224 -2.54 8.77 15.50
CA ILE A 224 -2.37 7.31 15.48
C ILE A 224 -1.57 6.82 16.69
N LEU A 225 -0.61 7.64 17.17
CA LEU A 225 0.23 7.28 18.30
C LEU A 225 -0.49 7.41 19.66
N LEU A 226 -1.54 8.25 19.76
CA LEU A 226 -2.26 8.43 21.03
C LEU A 226 -2.90 7.13 21.56
N PRO A 227 -3.59 6.31 20.75
CA PRO A 227 -4.07 5.00 21.20
C PRO A 227 -2.95 4.00 21.51
N ALA A 228 -1.86 4.01 20.73
CA ALA A 228 -0.70 3.17 21.03
C ALA A 228 -0.13 3.48 22.43
N ALA A 229 0.01 4.77 22.77
CA ALA A 229 0.42 5.23 24.08
C ALA A 229 -0.62 4.94 25.18
N HIS A 230 -1.92 5.08 24.89
CA HIS A 230 -2.99 4.68 25.81
C HIS A 230 -2.85 3.22 26.23
N PHE A 231 -2.41 2.38 25.30
CA PHE A 231 -2.16 0.97 25.50
C PHE A 231 -0.78 0.62 26.04
N GLY A 232 0.03 1.63 26.36
CA GLY A 232 1.31 1.50 27.05
C GLY A 232 2.54 1.52 26.15
N GLY A 233 2.37 1.64 24.83
CA GLY A 233 3.45 1.71 23.86
C GLY A 233 4.20 3.05 23.89
N TYR A 234 5.53 2.99 23.79
CA TYR A 234 6.41 4.14 23.66
C TYR A 234 6.42 4.63 22.21
N CYS A 235 6.02 5.88 22.00
CA CYS A 235 5.68 6.39 20.69
C CYS A 235 6.78 7.27 20.10
N VAL A 236 7.20 6.95 18.89
CA VAL A 236 8.14 7.71 18.06
C VAL A 236 7.43 8.13 16.78
N GLY A 237 7.64 9.36 16.33
CA GLY A 237 7.08 9.85 15.07
C GLY A 237 8.16 10.39 14.12
N VAL A 238 7.84 10.43 12.82
CA VAL A 238 8.62 11.17 11.83
C VAL A 238 7.70 12.05 11.00
N GLU A 239 8.09 13.31 10.83
CA GLU A 239 7.41 14.28 9.98
C GLU A 239 8.42 15.02 9.09
N ILE A 240 8.12 15.18 7.82
CA ILE A 240 8.99 15.89 6.87
C ILE A 240 8.77 17.41 6.92
N ASP A 241 7.66 17.87 7.50
CA ASP A 241 7.33 19.28 7.65
C ASP A 241 7.50 19.81 9.08
N TYR A 242 8.58 20.57 9.29
CA TYR A 242 8.88 21.27 10.52
C TYR A 242 7.70 22.12 11.05
N ASN A 243 6.97 22.79 10.16
CA ASN A 243 5.88 23.69 10.57
C ASN A 243 4.62 22.92 11.00
N VAL A 244 4.39 21.73 10.43
CA VAL A 244 3.31 20.85 10.87
C VAL A 244 3.65 20.32 12.25
N LEU A 245 4.84 19.75 12.44
CA LEU A 245 5.27 19.15 13.70
C LEU A 245 5.18 20.12 14.88
N HIS A 246 5.65 21.36 14.72
CA HIS A 246 5.66 22.37 15.78
C HIS A 246 4.41 23.26 15.80
N GLY A 247 3.34 22.91 15.09
CA GLY A 247 2.10 23.70 15.10
C GLY A 247 2.31 25.16 14.68
N LYS A 248 3.24 25.42 13.75
CA LYS A 248 3.49 26.75 13.17
C LYS A 248 2.69 27.00 11.89
N SER A 249 2.02 25.97 11.39
CA SER A 249 1.10 26.05 10.24
C SER A 249 -0.21 26.77 10.61
N LYS A 250 -0.98 27.21 9.61
CA LYS A 250 -2.32 27.78 9.87
C LYS A 250 -3.18 26.81 10.70
N PRO A 251 -4.01 27.32 11.63
CA PRO A 251 -4.95 26.47 12.36
C PRO A 251 -5.85 25.68 11.41
N SER A 252 -6.08 24.41 11.71
CA SER A 252 -7.06 23.61 10.95
C SER A 252 -8.51 23.92 11.35
N ARG A 253 -8.72 24.55 12.52
CA ARG A 253 -10.05 24.97 12.98
C ARG A 253 -10.46 26.26 12.25
N CYS A 254 -11.63 26.24 11.61
CA CYS A 254 -12.15 27.40 10.88
C CYS A 254 -12.36 28.64 11.76
N THR A 255 -12.52 28.44 13.07
CA THR A 255 -12.80 29.51 14.05
C THR A 255 -11.54 30.15 14.63
N ALA A 256 -10.34 29.61 14.36
CA ALA A 256 -9.10 30.10 14.95
C ALA A 256 -8.28 30.90 13.92
N SER A 257 -7.91 32.13 14.27
CA SER A 257 -7.06 33.01 13.45
C SER A 257 -5.56 32.70 13.62
N ALA A 258 -5.15 32.19 14.78
CA ALA A 258 -3.78 31.81 15.12
C ALA A 258 -3.75 30.56 16.01
N ARG A 259 -2.65 29.80 15.98
CA ARG A 259 -2.42 28.65 16.86
C ARG A 259 -1.84 29.12 18.20
N HIS A 260 -2.13 28.39 19.28
CA HIS A 260 -1.48 28.65 20.56
C HIS A 260 0.02 28.27 20.48
N PRO A 261 0.95 28.99 21.13
CA PRO A 261 2.40 28.70 21.06
C PRO A 261 2.78 27.27 21.47
N ASP A 262 2.00 26.67 22.36
CA ASP A 262 2.23 25.32 22.89
C ASP A 262 1.52 24.20 22.07
N GLU A 263 0.85 24.53 20.97
CA GLU A 263 0.23 23.52 20.10
C GLU A 263 1.28 22.64 19.42
N CYS A 264 1.46 21.43 19.93
CA CYS A 264 2.34 20.43 19.35
C CYS A 264 1.85 19.02 19.66
N ILE A 265 2.50 18.01 19.07
CA ILE A 265 2.18 16.60 19.32
C ILE A 265 2.35 16.27 20.81
N ARG A 266 3.44 16.73 21.45
CA ARG A 266 3.68 16.51 22.88
C ARG A 266 2.57 17.05 23.77
N ALA A 267 1.96 18.19 23.41
CA ALA A 267 0.82 18.75 24.14
C ALA A 267 -0.40 17.82 24.10
N ASN A 268 -0.65 17.12 22.99
CA ASN A 268 -1.68 16.08 22.93
C ASN A 268 -1.40 14.95 23.93
N PHE A 269 -0.16 14.46 24.00
CA PHE A 269 0.20 13.41 24.96
C PHE A 269 0.00 13.89 26.41
N LYS A 270 0.43 15.12 26.72
CA LYS A 270 0.24 15.73 28.04
C LYS A 270 -1.25 15.87 28.39
N GLN A 271 -2.09 16.32 27.46
CA GLN A 271 -3.55 16.45 27.65
C GLN A 271 -4.18 15.15 28.15
N TYR A 272 -3.75 14.01 27.61
CA TYR A 272 -4.32 12.72 27.95
C TYR A 272 -3.54 11.98 29.06
N GLY A 273 -2.56 12.61 29.71
CA GLY A 273 -1.74 11.99 30.75
C GLY A 273 -0.79 10.91 30.23
N LEU A 274 -0.38 11.01 28.96
CA LEU A 274 0.43 10.03 28.24
C LEU A 274 1.86 10.53 27.99
N GLU A 275 2.28 11.64 28.59
CA GLU A 275 3.59 12.26 28.32
C GLU A 275 4.77 11.30 28.55
N ALA A 276 4.69 10.42 29.55
CA ALA A 276 5.72 9.39 29.80
C ALA A 276 5.87 8.35 28.67
N LYS A 277 4.90 8.28 27.75
CA LYS A 277 4.91 7.40 26.58
C LYS A 277 5.34 8.12 25.30
N TYR A 278 5.56 9.42 25.36
CA TYR A 278 6.10 10.20 24.24
C TYR A 278 7.63 10.10 24.25
N VAL A 279 8.20 9.40 23.27
CA VAL A 279 9.66 9.32 23.14
C VAL A 279 10.16 10.59 22.47
N ASP A 280 9.92 10.74 21.17
CA ASP A 280 10.15 11.98 20.43
C ASP A 280 9.52 11.93 19.03
N VAL A 281 9.47 13.07 18.35
CA VAL A 281 9.13 13.16 16.93
C VAL A 281 10.25 13.84 16.16
N LEU A 282 10.75 13.16 15.13
CA LEU A 282 11.87 13.61 14.32
C LEU A 282 11.39 14.40 13.09
N VAL A 283 12.05 15.51 12.80
CA VAL A 283 11.90 16.21 11.51
C VAL A 283 12.81 15.53 10.49
N ALA A 284 12.27 14.60 9.70
CA ALA A 284 13.06 13.82 8.73
C ALA A 284 12.25 13.32 7.53
N ASP A 285 12.95 12.79 6.52
CA ASP A 285 12.35 12.16 5.35
C ASP A 285 12.33 10.63 5.52
N SER A 286 11.15 10.08 5.78
CA SER A 286 10.94 8.64 5.99
C SER A 286 11.29 7.76 4.78
N SER A 287 11.45 8.34 3.58
CA SER A 287 12.00 7.60 2.42
C SER A 287 13.50 7.29 2.57
N LYS A 288 14.18 7.89 3.56
CA LYS A 288 15.60 7.70 3.85
C LYS A 288 15.75 6.76 5.04
N SER A 289 15.95 5.48 4.79
CA SER A 289 16.23 4.50 5.85
C SER A 289 17.48 4.83 6.68
N SER A 290 18.38 5.69 6.18
CA SER A 290 19.57 6.15 6.88
C SER A 290 19.31 7.04 8.10
N ILE A 291 18.07 7.50 8.32
CA ILE A 291 17.72 8.22 9.56
C ILE A 291 17.78 7.28 10.77
N TRP A 292 17.65 5.98 10.54
CA TRP A 292 17.73 4.95 11.54
C TRP A 292 19.08 4.22 11.44
N THR A 293 19.63 3.82 12.59
CA THR A 293 20.79 2.93 12.60
C THR A 293 20.37 1.54 12.13
N SER A 294 21.32 0.71 11.69
CA SER A 294 21.04 -0.67 11.29
C SER A 294 20.47 -1.56 12.41
N HIS A 295 20.57 -1.10 13.67
CA HIS A 295 20.10 -1.80 14.86
C HIS A 295 18.77 -1.28 15.38
N ALA A 296 18.18 -0.24 14.78
CA ALA A 296 16.88 0.26 15.19
C ALA A 296 15.82 -0.85 15.02
N ARG A 297 15.03 -1.08 16.07
CA ARG A 297 13.95 -2.07 16.10
C ARG A 297 12.69 -1.45 16.68
N PHE A 298 11.55 -1.76 16.08
CA PHE A 298 10.23 -1.32 16.48
C PHE A 298 9.31 -2.53 16.57
N ASP A 299 8.47 -2.58 17.59
CA ASP A 299 7.50 -3.66 17.77
C ASP A 299 6.28 -3.45 16.86
N CYS A 300 5.95 -2.19 16.59
CA CYS A 300 4.84 -1.85 15.73
C CYS A 300 5.11 -0.59 14.90
N ILE A 301 4.71 -0.61 13.64
CA ILE A 301 4.68 0.55 12.76
C ILE A 301 3.22 0.82 12.38
N LEU A 302 2.67 1.95 12.82
CA LEU A 302 1.28 2.33 12.57
C LEU A 302 1.26 3.64 11.77
N THR A 303 0.61 3.69 10.60
CA THR A 303 0.69 4.91 9.79
C THR A 303 -0.42 5.11 8.75
N ASP A 304 -0.72 6.38 8.42
CA ASP A 304 -1.57 6.79 7.29
C ASP A 304 -0.78 7.66 6.30
N PRO A 305 0.07 7.06 5.46
CA PRO A 305 0.95 7.83 4.58
C PRO A 305 0.26 8.83 3.64
N PRO A 306 0.98 9.89 3.22
CA PRO A 306 0.42 10.95 2.38
C PRO A 306 0.24 10.50 0.92
N TYR A 307 -0.93 9.97 0.58
CA TYR A 307 -1.21 9.47 -0.76
C TYR A 307 -1.61 10.54 -1.80
N GLY A 308 -1.58 11.83 -1.46
CA GLY A 308 -1.90 12.91 -2.39
C GLY A 308 -3.38 13.33 -2.42
N ILE A 309 -4.23 12.81 -1.52
CA ILE A 309 -5.65 13.20 -1.41
C ILE A 309 -5.81 14.40 -0.47
N ARG A 310 -5.42 14.24 0.80
CA ARG A 310 -5.48 15.31 1.83
C ARG A 310 -4.18 16.08 1.96
N GLU A 311 -3.05 15.36 1.81
CA GLU A 311 -1.71 15.93 1.82
C GLU A 311 -0.88 15.36 0.67
N LYS A 312 0.00 16.20 0.12
CA LYS A 312 0.85 15.85 -1.03
C LYS A 312 2.01 14.98 -0.56
N GLY A 313 2.13 13.76 -1.09
CA GLY A 313 3.31 12.94 -0.88
C GLY A 313 4.59 13.67 -1.30
N ALA A 314 5.53 13.79 -0.36
CA ALA A 314 6.77 14.53 -0.55
C ALA A 314 7.98 13.70 -0.08
N LYS A 315 9.10 13.84 -0.80
CA LYS A 315 10.41 13.34 -0.38
C LYS A 315 11.47 14.39 -0.66
N VAL A 316 12.56 14.37 0.10
CA VAL A 316 13.68 15.29 -0.09
C VAL A 316 14.42 14.95 -1.38
N LYS A 317 14.60 15.96 -2.23
CA LYS A 317 15.42 15.88 -3.45
C LYS A 317 16.40 17.02 -3.47
N ARG A 318 17.69 16.68 -3.62
CA ARG A 318 18.72 17.67 -3.93
C ARG A 318 18.50 18.15 -5.36
N LYS A 319 17.98 19.37 -5.54
CA LYS A 319 17.99 20.04 -6.84
C LYS A 319 19.42 20.56 -7.08
N GLN A 320 20.00 20.25 -8.24
CA GLN A 320 21.07 21.09 -8.77
C GLN A 320 20.41 22.40 -9.19
N LEU A 321 20.66 23.47 -8.44
CA LEU A 321 20.26 24.80 -8.83
C LEU A 321 21.22 25.28 -9.94
N PRO A 322 20.73 26.00 -10.97
CA PRO A 322 21.61 26.69 -11.91
C PRO A 322 22.55 27.64 -11.15
N ASP A 323 23.79 27.80 -11.62
CA ASP A 323 24.84 28.54 -10.89
C ASP A 323 24.45 29.99 -10.57
N PHE A 324 23.57 30.61 -11.36
CA PHE A 324 23.09 31.98 -11.11
C PHE A 324 22.12 32.12 -9.93
N TRP A 325 21.53 31.03 -9.43
CA TRP A 325 20.71 31.02 -8.21
C TRP A 325 21.55 30.77 -6.95
N LEU A 326 22.85 30.51 -7.10
CA LEU A 326 23.76 30.32 -5.98
C LEU A 326 24.31 31.69 -5.58
N LEU A 327 24.15 32.05 -4.30
CA LEU A 327 24.78 33.24 -3.73
C LEU A 327 26.30 33.16 -3.93
N LYS A 328 26.89 34.24 -4.46
CA LYS A 328 28.33 34.32 -4.78
C LYS A 328 29.24 34.34 -3.55
N ASP A 329 28.68 34.69 -2.39
CA ASP A 329 29.41 34.79 -1.13
C ASP A 329 29.05 33.59 -0.24
N ARG A 330 30.01 32.68 -0.04
CA ARG A 330 29.88 31.52 0.87
C ARG A 330 30.47 31.80 2.25
N SER A 331 30.49 33.06 2.68
CA SER A 331 31.15 33.50 3.91
C SER A 331 30.25 33.52 5.15
N THR A 332 29.00 33.03 5.10
CA THR A 332 28.18 32.84 6.30
C THR A 332 27.40 31.53 6.24
N GLU A 333 27.34 30.85 7.38
CA GLU A 333 26.65 29.60 7.72
C GLU A 333 25.13 29.62 7.45
N THR A 334 24.70 29.83 6.20
CA THR A 334 23.28 29.80 5.88
C THR A 334 22.80 28.35 5.82
N VAL A 335 21.94 27.97 6.75
CA VAL A 335 21.28 26.66 6.81
C VAL A 335 20.52 26.39 5.51
N HIS A 336 21.01 25.45 4.69
CA HIS A 336 20.36 25.07 3.44
C HIS A 336 19.25 24.04 3.69
N TYR A 337 17.99 24.47 3.57
CA TYR A 337 16.84 23.55 3.62
C TYR A 337 16.65 22.87 2.25
N PRO A 338 16.75 21.53 2.17
CA PRO A 338 16.70 20.83 0.90
C PRO A 338 15.27 20.79 0.32
N SER A 339 15.16 20.93 -1.00
CA SER A 339 13.85 21.02 -1.66
C SER A 339 13.05 19.71 -1.62
N LYS A 340 11.74 19.81 -1.42
CA LYS A 340 10.80 18.67 -1.51
C LYS A 340 10.44 18.38 -2.98
N ALA A 341 10.30 17.10 -3.32
CA ALA A 341 9.83 16.62 -4.63
C ALA A 341 8.63 15.68 -4.44
N LYS A 342 7.83 15.51 -5.51
CA LYS A 342 6.67 14.60 -5.50
C LYS A 342 7.11 13.17 -5.17
N TYR A 343 6.47 12.58 -4.17
CA TYR A 343 6.61 11.18 -3.82
C TYR A 343 5.47 10.39 -4.45
N CYS A 344 5.79 9.45 -5.34
CA CYS A 344 4.78 8.60 -5.97
C CYS A 344 4.30 7.54 -4.96
N LEU A 345 3.00 7.25 -4.95
CA LEU A 345 2.37 6.25 -4.08
C LEU A 345 3.11 4.89 -4.11
N ASN A 346 3.46 4.40 -5.30
CA ASN A 346 4.13 3.11 -5.45
C ASN A 346 5.52 3.09 -4.81
N ASP A 347 6.29 4.18 -4.98
CA ASP A 347 7.60 4.31 -4.35
C ASP A 347 7.44 4.41 -2.83
N LEU A 348 6.44 5.17 -2.36
CA LEU A 348 6.16 5.35 -0.95
C LEU A 348 5.86 4.02 -0.26
N VAL A 349 4.94 3.25 -0.82
CA VAL A 349 4.55 1.96 -0.24
C VAL A 349 5.71 0.97 -0.31
N LEU A 350 6.47 0.96 -1.42
CA LEU A 350 7.65 0.11 -1.53
C LEU A 350 8.71 0.44 -0.47
N ASP A 351 9.01 1.72 -0.28
CA ASP A 351 9.99 2.17 0.72
C ASP A 351 9.50 1.84 2.14
N LEU A 352 8.20 2.03 2.43
CA LEU A 352 7.59 1.66 3.71
C LEU A 352 7.71 0.15 3.99
N LEU A 353 7.37 -0.70 3.02
CA LEU A 353 7.45 -2.15 3.18
C LEU A 353 8.89 -2.63 3.37
N ASN A 354 9.84 -2.07 2.60
CA ASN A 354 11.27 -2.38 2.78
C ASN A 354 11.77 -1.94 4.16
N PHE A 355 11.34 -0.75 4.61
CA PHE A 355 11.70 -0.24 5.92
C PHE A 355 11.15 -1.14 7.04
N ALA A 356 9.86 -1.46 7.01
CA ALA A 356 9.23 -2.34 7.98
C ALA A 356 9.91 -3.71 8.05
N ALA A 357 10.19 -4.33 6.91
CA ALA A 357 10.91 -5.62 6.85
C ALA A 357 12.34 -5.58 7.39
N THR A 358 12.92 -4.40 7.64
CA THR A 358 14.27 -4.27 8.20
C THR A 358 14.28 -3.85 9.67
N CYS A 359 13.23 -3.17 10.12
CA CYS A 359 13.20 -2.52 11.42
C CYS A 359 12.12 -3.07 12.34
N LEU A 360 11.19 -3.90 11.87
CA LEU A 360 10.28 -4.62 12.78
C LEU A 360 11.06 -5.67 13.59
N THR A 361 10.66 -5.86 14.84
CA THR A 361 11.03 -7.03 15.63
C THR A 361 10.36 -8.29 15.07
N GLU A 362 10.87 -9.46 15.43
CA GLU A 362 10.26 -10.74 15.02
C GLU A 362 8.84 -10.82 15.58
N GLY A 363 7.87 -11.07 14.70
CA GLY A 363 6.45 -11.02 15.06
C GLY A 363 5.87 -9.61 15.16
N GLY A 364 6.67 -8.55 14.97
CA GLY A 364 6.20 -7.17 14.97
C GLY A 364 5.26 -6.85 13.82
N HIS A 365 4.45 -5.79 13.96
CA HIS A 365 3.36 -5.49 13.03
C HIS A 365 3.57 -4.19 12.25
N LEU A 366 3.28 -4.22 10.94
CA LEU A 366 3.07 -3.04 10.11
C LEU A 366 1.57 -2.89 9.83
N VAL A 367 0.99 -1.77 10.25
CA VAL A 367 -0.40 -1.43 9.95
C VAL A 367 -0.45 -0.09 9.21
N TYR A 368 -0.92 -0.12 7.97
CA TYR A 368 -0.94 1.07 7.12
C TYR A 368 -2.19 1.14 6.25
N TRP A 369 -2.56 2.35 5.85
CA TRP A 369 -3.65 2.56 4.90
C TRP A 369 -3.18 2.45 3.45
N LEU A 370 -4.11 2.19 2.53
CA LEU A 370 -3.85 2.26 1.10
C LEU A 370 -5.11 2.82 0.41
N PRO A 371 -5.01 3.89 -0.42
CA PRO A 371 -6.16 4.44 -1.10
C PRO A 371 -6.60 3.50 -2.24
N VAL A 372 -7.91 3.31 -2.38
CA VAL A 372 -8.48 2.40 -3.38
C VAL A 372 -9.71 2.99 -4.05
N CYS A 373 -9.94 2.61 -5.31
CA CYS A 373 -11.19 2.83 -6.01
C CYS A 373 -12.02 1.56 -5.92
N LYS A 374 -13.21 1.61 -5.31
CA LYS A 374 -14.05 0.44 -5.01
C LYS A 374 -14.28 -0.46 -6.22
N ASN A 375 -14.52 0.12 -7.40
CA ASN A 375 -14.84 -0.64 -8.62
C ASN A 375 -13.61 -1.26 -9.31
N GLN A 376 -12.40 -0.88 -8.89
CA GLN A 376 -11.14 -1.34 -9.48
C GLN A 376 -10.27 -2.10 -8.48
N PHE A 377 -10.72 -2.17 -7.22
CA PHE A 377 -9.97 -2.81 -6.15
C PHE A 377 -10.12 -4.32 -6.24
N ASP A 378 -8.98 -4.99 -6.35
CA ASP A 378 -8.83 -6.43 -6.23
C ASP A 378 -7.77 -6.67 -5.14
N GLU A 379 -8.08 -7.50 -4.16
CA GLU A 379 -7.16 -7.83 -3.06
C GLU A 379 -5.86 -8.45 -3.57
N ALA A 380 -5.87 -9.07 -4.76
CA ALA A 380 -4.66 -9.57 -5.40
C ALA A 380 -3.65 -8.47 -5.75
N GLN A 381 -4.10 -7.21 -5.84
CA GLN A 381 -3.27 -6.03 -6.12
C GLN A 381 -2.63 -5.42 -4.88
N ILE A 382 -2.98 -5.90 -3.67
CA ILE A 382 -2.33 -5.45 -2.45
C ILE A 382 -0.82 -5.71 -2.55
N PRO A 383 0.04 -4.70 -2.32
CA PRO A 383 1.49 -4.86 -2.33
C PRO A 383 1.94 -5.98 -1.39
N LYS A 384 2.81 -6.86 -1.89
CA LYS A 384 3.36 -8.00 -1.13
C LYS A 384 4.86 -7.81 -0.94
N HIS A 385 5.37 -8.26 0.21
CA HIS A 385 6.80 -8.26 0.50
C HIS A 385 7.25 -9.68 0.93
N PRO A 386 8.43 -10.18 0.51
CA PRO A 386 8.86 -11.54 0.84
C PRO A 386 9.03 -11.84 2.33
N CYS A 387 9.28 -10.82 3.15
CA CYS A 387 9.50 -10.94 4.61
C CYS A 387 8.29 -10.53 5.45
N LEU A 388 7.21 -10.04 4.81
CA LEU A 388 6.02 -9.60 5.53
C LEU A 388 4.83 -10.45 5.08
N LYS A 389 4.04 -10.94 6.02
CA LYS A 389 2.83 -11.69 5.75
C LYS A 389 1.63 -10.80 6.01
N ILE A 390 0.71 -10.71 5.05
CA ILE A 390 -0.58 -10.05 5.27
C ILE A 390 -1.36 -10.85 6.32
N VAL A 391 -1.73 -10.18 7.41
CA VAL A 391 -2.52 -10.73 8.52
C VAL A 391 -4.00 -10.46 8.28
N SER A 392 -4.34 -9.21 7.95
CA SER A 392 -5.73 -8.78 7.75
C SER A 392 -5.83 -7.56 6.85
N THR A 393 -7.01 -7.41 6.25
CA THR A 393 -7.39 -6.27 5.40
C THR A 393 -8.77 -5.77 5.81
N SER A 394 -8.97 -4.46 5.86
CA SER A 394 -10.26 -3.88 6.25
C SER A 394 -10.59 -2.65 5.39
N LEU A 395 -11.68 -2.73 4.62
CA LEU A 395 -12.10 -1.65 3.73
C LEU A 395 -12.89 -0.57 4.49
N GLN A 396 -12.46 0.69 4.35
CA GLN A 396 -13.23 1.87 4.70
C GLN A 396 -13.67 2.62 3.44
N LEU A 397 -14.98 2.74 3.23
CA LEU A 397 -15.53 3.60 2.19
C LEU A 397 -15.55 5.06 2.68
N LEU A 398 -14.98 5.97 1.87
CA LEU A 398 -15.04 7.41 2.12
C LEU A 398 -16.16 8.05 1.29
N THR A 399 -16.38 7.54 0.08
CA THR A 399 -17.51 7.86 -0.79
C THR A 399 -18.05 6.58 -1.42
N LYS A 400 -19.04 6.68 -2.32
CA LYS A 400 -19.55 5.50 -3.05
C LYS A 400 -18.49 4.83 -3.95
N THR A 401 -17.51 5.60 -4.42
CA THR A 401 -16.50 5.17 -5.40
C THR A 401 -15.09 5.07 -4.84
N TYR A 402 -14.74 5.93 -3.89
CA TYR A 402 -13.40 5.99 -3.29
C TYR A 402 -13.43 5.49 -1.86
N GLY A 403 -12.40 4.73 -1.51
CA GLY A 403 -12.17 4.23 -0.17
C GLY A 403 -10.68 4.11 0.12
N ARG A 404 -10.39 3.50 1.25
CA ARG A 404 -9.05 3.09 1.63
C ARG A 404 -9.13 1.76 2.36
N VAL A 405 -8.11 0.94 2.21
CA VAL A 405 -7.99 -0.36 2.88
C VAL A 405 -6.93 -0.22 3.95
N LEU A 406 -7.27 -0.60 5.18
CA LEU A 406 -6.30 -0.81 6.23
C LEU A 406 -5.68 -2.18 6.01
N ILE A 407 -4.36 -2.24 5.94
CA ILE A 407 -3.61 -3.48 5.73
C ILE A 407 -2.75 -3.69 6.96
N SER A 408 -2.92 -4.85 7.59
CA SER A 408 -2.02 -5.33 8.64
C SER A 408 -1.12 -6.42 8.08
N MET A 409 0.17 -6.27 8.31
CA MET A 409 1.18 -7.27 8.00
C MET A 409 2.00 -7.56 9.26
N SER A 410 2.38 -8.80 9.47
CA SER A 410 3.36 -9.15 10.51
C SER A 410 4.69 -9.50 9.87
N ASP A 411 5.76 -9.21 10.60
CA ASP A 411 7.07 -9.75 10.30
C ASP A 411 6.99 -11.27 10.43
N TYR A 412 7.34 -11.95 9.34
CA TYR A 412 7.28 -13.40 9.25
C TYR A 412 8.63 -13.84 8.73
N ILE A 413 9.46 -14.39 9.63
CA ILE A 413 10.81 -14.74 9.27
C ILE A 413 11.12 -16.20 9.66
N GLU A 414 11.50 -17.02 8.67
CA GLU A 414 12.77 -17.74 8.75
C GLU A 414 13.70 -17.05 7.74
N PRO A 415 14.79 -16.39 8.14
CA PRO A 415 15.73 -15.81 7.22
C PRO A 415 16.76 -16.91 7.03
N GLU A 416 16.55 -17.84 6.10
CA GLU A 416 17.71 -18.56 5.56
C GLU A 416 18.55 -17.50 4.83
N THR A 417 19.46 -16.88 5.59
CA THR A 417 20.40 -15.80 5.30
C THR A 417 19.80 -14.39 5.26
N SER A 418 20.37 -13.55 6.13
CA SER A 418 20.53 -12.11 6.00
C SER A 418 20.96 -11.72 4.59
N GLU A 419 20.03 -11.64 3.67
CA GLU A 419 20.20 -11.00 2.39
C GLU A 419 19.01 -10.07 2.23
N TRP A 420 19.24 -8.77 2.44
CA TRP A 420 18.70 -7.73 1.54
C TRP A 420 18.31 -8.40 0.22
N VAL A 421 17.08 -8.22 -0.30
CA VAL A 421 16.68 -8.80 -1.60
C VAL A 421 17.74 -8.45 -2.65
N ARG A 422 18.70 -9.34 -2.77
CA ARG A 422 19.84 -9.31 -3.64
C ARG A 422 19.47 -10.40 -4.60
N ILE A 423 19.20 -10.00 -5.83
CA ILE A 423 18.91 -10.88 -6.96
C ILE A 423 19.84 -12.09 -6.84
N SER A 424 19.40 -13.26 -6.40
CA SER A 424 20.26 -14.44 -6.29
C SER A 424 20.12 -15.27 -7.56
N ARG A 425 21.25 -15.65 -8.15
CA ARG A 425 21.33 -16.54 -9.32
C ARG A 425 21.19 -18.00 -8.97
N ASP A 426 21.18 -18.33 -7.68
CA ASP A 426 21.02 -19.69 -7.24
C ASP A 426 19.60 -20.23 -7.51
N HIS A 427 19.51 -21.51 -7.83
CA HIS A 427 18.26 -22.23 -7.97
C HIS A 427 18.12 -23.41 -6.99
N TRP A 428 19.21 -23.84 -6.34
CA TRP A 428 19.20 -24.98 -5.42
C TRP A 428 18.52 -24.64 -4.10
N HIS A 429 18.64 -23.41 -3.61
CA HIS A 429 17.96 -22.91 -2.43
C HIS A 429 16.61 -22.24 -2.77
N LYS A 430 16.12 -22.40 -4.01
CA LYS A 430 14.79 -21.96 -4.43
C LYS A 430 13.80 -23.12 -4.44
N ARG A 431 12.51 -22.81 -4.25
CA ARG A 431 11.43 -23.80 -4.37
C ARG A 431 11.26 -24.29 -5.81
N ARG A 432 10.75 -25.51 -5.96
CA ARG A 432 10.30 -26.03 -7.27
C ARG A 432 9.13 -25.18 -7.78
N LYS A 433 8.83 -25.25 -9.08
CA LYS A 433 7.63 -24.61 -9.66
C LYS A 433 6.34 -25.08 -8.96
N THR A 434 6.34 -26.30 -8.43
CA THR A 434 5.25 -26.91 -7.66
C THR A 434 5.21 -26.53 -6.17
N GLY A 435 6.09 -25.62 -5.72
CA GLY A 435 6.12 -25.14 -4.33
C GLY A 435 6.96 -25.98 -3.35
N GLY A 436 7.31 -27.22 -3.68
CA GLY A 436 8.14 -28.08 -2.81
C GLY A 436 9.57 -27.55 -2.57
N LYS A 437 10.09 -27.74 -1.34
CA LYS A 437 11.48 -27.41 -0.96
C LYS A 437 12.45 -28.33 -1.73
N ARG A 438 13.51 -27.77 -2.31
CA ARG A 438 14.60 -28.56 -2.92
C ARG A 438 15.62 -28.90 -1.84
N LYS A 439 16.19 -30.10 -1.86
CA LYS A 439 17.32 -30.45 -0.98
C LYS A 439 18.57 -29.72 -1.50
N PRO A 440 19.14 -28.76 -0.75
CA PRO A 440 20.35 -28.07 -1.18
C PRO A 440 21.55 -29.02 -1.11
N LEU A 441 22.38 -29.02 -2.15
CA LEU A 441 23.60 -29.85 -2.21
C LEU A 441 24.79 -29.19 -1.51
N HIS A 442 24.76 -27.87 -1.36
CA HIS A 442 25.80 -27.07 -0.71
C HIS A 442 25.17 -25.78 -0.18
N LYS A 443 25.85 -25.07 0.73
CA LYS A 443 25.45 -23.72 1.19
C LYS A 443 25.59 -22.67 0.08
N LYS A 444 24.84 -21.56 0.15
CA LYS A 444 24.97 -20.42 -0.78
C LYS A 444 26.41 -19.93 -0.86
N ARG A 445 26.89 -19.67 -2.08
CA ARG A 445 28.25 -19.17 -2.33
C ARG A 445 28.23 -17.72 -2.78
N LYS A 446 29.27 -16.96 -2.43
CA LYS A 446 29.42 -15.53 -2.77
C LYS A 446 29.26 -15.22 -4.27
N TYR A 447 29.58 -16.18 -5.14
CA TYR A 447 29.44 -16.03 -6.60
C TYR A 447 27.99 -16.17 -7.11
N GLU A 448 27.06 -16.63 -6.28
CA GLU A 448 25.63 -16.81 -6.60
C GLU A 448 24.84 -15.54 -6.40
N LEU A 449 25.45 -14.56 -5.74
CA LEU A 449 24.95 -13.21 -5.62
C LEU A 449 24.83 -12.62 -7.03
N GLY A 450 23.60 -12.42 -7.47
CA GLY A 450 23.30 -11.73 -8.71
C GLY A 450 23.46 -10.23 -8.53
N ARG A 451 23.60 -9.56 -9.68
CA ARG A 451 23.94 -8.15 -9.76
C ARG A 451 22.69 -7.39 -10.19
N PRO A 452 22.50 -6.13 -9.73
CA PRO A 452 21.39 -5.29 -10.18
C PRO A 452 21.37 -5.20 -11.72
N PRO A 453 20.18 -5.06 -12.34
CA PRO A 453 20.08 -4.87 -13.78
C PRO A 453 20.82 -3.61 -14.22
N ALA A 454 21.28 -3.56 -15.47
CA ALA A 454 22.05 -2.41 -15.95
C ALA A 454 21.18 -1.16 -16.18
N MET A 455 19.89 -1.36 -16.49
CA MET A 455 18.94 -0.30 -16.84
C MET A 455 19.54 0.74 -17.79
N THR A 456 20.16 0.24 -18.87
CA THR A 456 20.94 1.04 -19.82
C THR A 456 20.12 2.22 -20.32
N LYS A 457 20.61 3.45 -20.10
CA LYS A 457 19.92 4.68 -20.53
C LYS A 457 20.46 5.19 -21.84
N LEU A 458 19.64 5.97 -22.54
CA LEU A 458 20.12 6.79 -23.64
C LEU A 458 21.07 7.89 -23.11
N GLY A 459 22.27 8.00 -23.67
CA GLY A 459 23.25 9.04 -23.31
C GLY A 459 24.70 8.63 -23.62
N SER A 460 25.66 9.48 -23.27
CA SER A 460 27.08 9.28 -23.59
C SER A 460 27.59 7.90 -23.18
N LYS A 461 28.31 7.23 -24.09
CA LYS A 461 28.70 5.83 -23.95
C LYS A 461 29.47 5.57 -22.64
N ARG A 462 28.87 4.77 -21.74
CA ARG A 462 29.50 4.32 -20.49
C ARG A 462 29.28 2.82 -20.32
N ILE A 463 30.37 2.06 -20.35
CA ILE A 463 30.35 0.59 -20.25
C ILE A 463 31.25 0.16 -19.10
N HIS A 464 30.73 -0.68 -18.21
CA HIS A 464 31.50 -1.32 -17.16
C HIS A 464 31.82 -2.76 -17.57
N ILE A 465 33.10 -3.11 -17.57
CA ILE A 465 33.54 -4.49 -17.83
C ILE A 465 33.35 -5.30 -16.55
N VAL A 466 32.71 -6.45 -16.67
CA VAL A 466 32.32 -7.27 -15.53
C VAL A 466 32.79 -8.69 -15.76
N ARG A 467 33.73 -9.18 -14.94
CA ARG A 467 34.18 -10.58 -14.99
C ARG A 467 33.02 -11.51 -14.63
N VAL A 468 32.85 -12.58 -15.41
CA VAL A 468 31.91 -13.67 -15.18
C VAL A 468 32.66 -15.01 -15.16
N ARG A 469 31.96 -16.14 -14.96
CA ARG A 469 32.59 -17.46 -14.85
C ARG A 469 33.22 -17.92 -16.17
N GLY A 470 34.19 -18.84 -16.08
CA GLY A 470 34.86 -19.44 -17.24
C GLY A 470 35.71 -18.46 -18.04
N GLY A 471 36.38 -17.51 -17.38
CA GLY A 471 37.23 -16.50 -18.04
C GLY A 471 36.50 -15.41 -18.83
N ASN A 472 35.19 -15.54 -19.01
CA ASN A 472 34.39 -14.63 -19.83
C ASN A 472 34.22 -13.23 -19.21
N ARG A 473 33.96 -12.24 -20.07
CA ARG A 473 33.69 -10.85 -19.69
C ARG A 473 32.33 -10.41 -20.21
N LYS A 474 31.57 -9.74 -19.35
CA LYS A 474 30.29 -9.10 -19.68
C LYS A 474 30.52 -7.60 -19.81
N TYR A 475 30.06 -7.01 -20.91
CA TYR A 475 30.14 -5.56 -21.14
C TYR A 475 28.81 -4.94 -20.70
N ARG A 476 28.76 -4.44 -19.47
CA ARG A 476 27.54 -3.86 -18.90
C ARG A 476 27.43 -2.40 -19.32
N ALA A 477 26.67 -2.10 -20.37
CA ALA A 477 26.37 -0.72 -20.71
C ALA A 477 25.46 -0.10 -19.64
N LEU A 478 25.85 1.07 -19.14
CA LEU A 478 25.02 1.94 -18.30
C LEU A 478 24.36 3.02 -19.15
N ARG A 479 25.08 3.51 -20.17
CA ARG A 479 24.59 4.49 -21.13
C ARG A 479 25.11 4.19 -22.53
N LEU A 480 24.27 4.37 -23.55
CA LEU A 480 24.62 4.29 -24.97
C LEU A 480 23.83 5.36 -25.73
N GLU A 481 24.44 5.93 -26.78
CA GLU A 481 23.82 6.91 -27.66
C GLU A 481 23.83 6.49 -29.14
N THR A 482 24.62 5.47 -29.48
CA THR A 482 24.76 4.95 -30.84
C THR A 482 24.65 3.43 -30.86
N GLY A 483 24.22 2.89 -32.00
CA GLY A 483 24.15 1.46 -32.29
C GLY A 483 24.40 1.18 -33.76
N ASN A 484 24.70 -0.07 -34.11
CA ASN A 484 24.76 -0.49 -35.51
C ASN A 484 23.42 -1.09 -35.90
N TYR A 485 22.81 -0.53 -36.94
CA TYR A 485 21.52 -0.97 -37.44
C TYR A 485 21.67 -1.49 -38.87
N SER A 486 21.08 -2.64 -39.16
CA SER A 486 20.99 -3.18 -40.52
C SER A 486 19.70 -2.76 -41.21
N TRP A 487 19.79 -2.32 -42.45
CA TRP A 487 18.68 -2.18 -43.38
C TRP A 487 18.54 -3.52 -44.13
N GLY A 488 17.46 -4.26 -43.84
CA GLY A 488 17.31 -5.66 -44.25
C GLY A 488 17.19 -5.83 -45.76
N SER A 489 16.28 -5.08 -46.38
CA SER A 489 16.06 -5.10 -47.84
C SER A 489 17.31 -4.73 -48.65
N GLU A 490 18.06 -3.73 -48.18
CA GLU A 490 19.22 -3.17 -48.88
C GLU A 490 20.56 -3.85 -48.53
N GLY A 491 20.56 -4.78 -47.56
CA GLY A 491 21.77 -5.50 -47.13
C GLY A 491 22.87 -4.60 -46.57
N CYS A 492 22.54 -3.42 -46.04
CA CYS A 492 23.52 -2.44 -45.56
C CYS A 492 23.45 -2.28 -44.04
N THR A 493 24.58 -2.03 -43.39
CA THR A 493 24.64 -1.76 -41.94
C THR A 493 25.34 -0.43 -41.71
N ARG A 494 24.74 0.41 -40.87
CA ARG A 494 25.29 1.73 -40.52
C ARG A 494 25.23 1.97 -39.02
N LYS A 495 26.27 2.63 -38.53
CA LYS A 495 26.30 3.14 -37.16
C LYS A 495 25.52 4.44 -37.13
N THR A 496 24.48 4.50 -36.31
CA THR A 496 23.60 5.67 -36.22
C THR A 496 23.33 6.04 -34.78
N ARG A 497 22.90 7.29 -34.57
CA ARG A 497 22.50 7.79 -33.26
C ARG A 497 21.08 7.35 -32.94
N ILE A 498 20.88 6.90 -31.70
CA ILE A 498 19.57 6.61 -31.15
C ILE A 498 19.00 7.92 -30.60
N ILE A 499 17.81 8.29 -31.07
CA ILE A 499 17.14 9.54 -30.71
C ILE A 499 16.21 9.32 -29.52
N ASP A 500 15.38 8.27 -29.59
CA ASP A 500 14.41 7.98 -28.53
C ASP A 500 13.99 6.52 -28.47
N VAL A 501 13.37 6.11 -27.35
CA VAL A 501 12.71 4.82 -27.20
C VAL A 501 11.21 5.04 -27.26
N VAL A 502 10.52 4.44 -28.23
CA VAL A 502 9.09 4.73 -28.50
C VAL A 502 8.14 3.62 -28.11
N TYR A 503 8.61 2.37 -28.11
CA TYR A 503 7.78 1.23 -27.73
C TYR A 503 8.57 0.13 -27.05
N ASN A 504 7.93 -0.52 -26.08
CA ASN A 504 8.45 -1.70 -25.41
C ASN A 504 7.26 -2.61 -25.06
N ALA A 505 7.32 -3.89 -25.42
CA ALA A 505 6.23 -4.83 -25.18
C ALA A 505 6.08 -5.21 -23.69
N SER A 506 7.16 -5.20 -22.91
CA SER A 506 7.17 -5.72 -21.54
C SER A 506 6.74 -4.69 -20.50
N ASN A 507 7.12 -3.42 -20.65
CA ASN A 507 6.81 -2.39 -19.66
C ASN A 507 6.88 -0.97 -20.26
N ASN A 508 5.81 -0.19 -20.06
CA ASN A 508 5.72 1.21 -20.50
C ASN A 508 6.70 2.14 -19.78
N GLU A 509 7.13 1.84 -18.56
CA GLU A 509 8.14 2.62 -17.84
C GLU A 509 9.51 2.60 -18.52
N LEU A 510 9.82 1.54 -19.27
CA LEU A 510 11.06 1.46 -20.04
C LEU A 510 11.08 2.47 -21.19
N VAL A 511 9.91 2.77 -21.76
CA VAL A 511 9.72 3.82 -22.77
C VAL A 511 9.88 5.19 -22.11
N ARG A 512 9.12 5.46 -21.03
CA ARG A 512 9.16 6.75 -20.30
C ARG A 512 10.56 7.12 -19.83
N THR A 513 11.32 6.12 -19.39
CA THR A 513 12.65 6.32 -18.83
C THR A 513 13.77 6.14 -19.86
N LYS A 514 13.44 6.01 -21.15
CA LYS A 514 14.39 5.85 -22.27
C LYS A 514 15.42 4.74 -22.05
N THR A 515 14.94 3.57 -21.62
CA THR A 515 15.80 2.41 -21.31
C THR A 515 15.99 1.53 -22.54
N LEU A 516 17.24 1.24 -22.86
CA LEU A 516 17.64 0.39 -24.00
C LEU A 516 17.70 -1.08 -23.56
N VAL A 517 16.75 -1.88 -24.04
CA VAL A 517 16.67 -3.34 -23.81
C VAL A 517 16.45 -4.07 -25.14
N LYS A 518 16.66 -5.39 -25.14
CA LYS A 518 16.33 -6.22 -26.30
C LYS A 518 14.84 -6.08 -26.62
N SER A 519 14.52 -6.01 -27.91
CA SER A 519 13.18 -5.82 -28.47
C SER A 519 12.52 -4.47 -28.14
N ALA A 520 13.29 -3.50 -27.64
CA ALA A 520 12.83 -2.12 -27.58
C ALA A 520 12.82 -1.54 -29.00
N ILE A 521 11.73 -0.84 -29.33
CA ILE A 521 11.60 -0.11 -30.59
C ILE A 521 12.06 1.32 -30.34
N VAL A 522 13.04 1.73 -31.13
CA VAL A 522 13.72 3.01 -31.01
C VAL A 522 13.60 3.82 -32.28
N VAL A 523 13.71 5.12 -32.14
CA VAL A 523 13.86 6.05 -33.25
C VAL A 523 15.34 6.33 -33.42
N ILE A 524 15.85 6.11 -34.63
CA ILE A 524 17.25 6.35 -35.00
C ILE A 524 17.34 7.45 -36.06
N ASP A 525 18.52 8.07 -36.14
CA ASP A 525 18.85 9.03 -37.20
C ASP A 525 18.94 8.34 -38.57
N ALA A 526 18.21 8.86 -39.54
CA ALA A 526 18.17 8.35 -40.91
C ALA A 526 19.37 8.78 -41.77
N THR A 527 20.11 9.81 -41.35
CA THR A 527 21.14 10.47 -42.17
C THR A 527 22.19 9.50 -42.72
N PRO A 528 22.77 8.57 -41.93
CA PRO A 528 23.78 7.65 -42.45
C PRO A 528 23.26 6.63 -43.47
N PHE A 529 21.96 6.32 -43.42
CA PHE A 529 21.31 5.46 -44.41
C PHE A 529 20.94 6.22 -45.68
N ARG A 530 20.46 7.47 -45.53
CA ARG A 530 20.18 8.35 -46.68
C ARG A 530 21.45 8.60 -47.51
N GLN A 531 22.54 9.00 -46.87
CA GLN A 531 23.83 9.21 -47.54
C GLN A 531 24.33 7.95 -48.24
N TRP A 532 24.13 6.77 -47.64
CA TRP A 532 24.49 5.52 -48.29
C TRP A 532 23.65 5.25 -49.53
N TYR A 533 22.33 5.41 -49.43
CA TYR A 533 21.39 5.18 -50.53
C TYR A 533 21.67 6.12 -51.72
N GLU A 534 21.85 7.41 -51.44
CA GLU A 534 22.16 8.43 -52.45
C GLU A 534 23.48 8.11 -53.17
N ASN A 535 24.50 7.65 -52.45
CA ASN A 535 25.76 7.22 -53.06
C ASN A 535 25.67 5.86 -53.80
N HIS A 536 24.80 4.95 -53.33
CA HIS A 536 24.69 3.61 -53.89
C HIS A 536 23.93 3.59 -55.22
N TYR A 537 22.84 4.36 -55.29
CA TYR A 537 21.91 4.41 -56.42
C TYR A 537 21.99 5.69 -57.26
N ALA A 538 22.66 6.74 -56.76
CA ALA A 538 22.62 8.09 -57.34
C ALA A 538 21.18 8.56 -57.59
N LEU A 539 20.32 8.37 -56.58
CA LEU A 539 18.92 8.79 -56.54
C LEU A 539 18.61 9.38 -55.15
N PRO A 540 17.77 10.42 -55.07
CA PRO A 540 17.31 10.96 -53.79
C PRO A 540 16.30 10.01 -53.12
N ILE A 541 16.24 10.04 -51.78
CA ILE A 541 15.24 9.30 -50.98
C ILE A 541 14.61 10.18 -49.90
N GLY A 542 13.28 10.10 -49.73
CA GLY A 542 12.55 10.79 -48.67
C GLY A 542 12.59 12.32 -48.79
N ARG A 543 12.39 12.87 -49.98
CA ARG A 543 12.25 14.34 -50.19
C ARG A 543 10.82 14.71 -50.51
N LYS A 544 10.39 15.90 -50.05
CA LYS A 544 9.14 16.50 -50.52
C LYS A 544 9.24 16.79 -52.02
N LYS A 545 8.18 16.49 -52.78
CA LYS A 545 8.08 16.84 -54.21
C LYS A 545 8.35 18.35 -54.38
N GLY A 546 9.37 18.71 -55.15
CA GLY A 546 9.77 20.10 -55.43
C GLY A 546 10.86 20.71 -54.52
N ALA A 547 11.47 19.95 -53.62
CA ALA A 547 12.61 20.45 -52.84
C ALA A 547 13.87 20.63 -53.71
N LYS A 548 14.49 21.81 -53.69
CA LYS A 548 15.78 22.08 -54.38
C LYS A 548 16.87 21.15 -53.81
N LEU A 549 17.65 20.56 -54.70
CA LEU A 549 18.85 19.78 -54.35
C LEU A 549 19.94 20.76 -53.89
N THR A 550 20.78 20.35 -52.95
CA THR A 550 21.98 21.14 -52.60
C THR A 550 23.07 20.92 -53.65
N GLU A 551 23.98 21.88 -53.82
CA GLU A 551 25.07 21.80 -54.80
C GLU A 551 25.92 20.52 -54.67
N GLN A 552 26.13 20.04 -53.43
CA GLN A 552 26.84 18.79 -53.14
C GLN A 552 26.08 17.54 -53.63
N GLU A 553 24.75 17.57 -53.58
CA GLU A 553 23.90 16.46 -53.99
C GLU A 553 23.73 16.43 -55.51
N GLU A 554 23.59 17.59 -56.15
CA GLU A 554 23.61 17.71 -57.61
C GLU A 554 24.93 17.22 -58.20
N ALA A 555 26.06 17.54 -57.55
CA ALA A 555 27.37 17.02 -57.93
C ALA A 555 27.45 15.49 -57.83
N ILE A 556 26.82 14.86 -56.82
CA ILE A 556 26.79 13.39 -56.67
C ILE A 556 25.87 12.74 -57.71
N PHE A 557 24.70 13.33 -57.98
CA PHE A 557 23.74 12.77 -58.93
C PHE A 557 24.19 12.90 -60.38
N ASN A 558 24.80 14.03 -60.73
CA ASN A 558 25.23 14.37 -62.09
C ASN A 558 26.75 14.19 -62.33
N ALA A 559 27.47 13.56 -61.39
CA ALA A 559 28.88 13.25 -61.56
C ALA A 559 29.13 12.46 -62.86
N THR A 560 30.07 12.94 -63.68
CA THR A 560 30.55 12.22 -64.86
C THR A 560 31.23 10.92 -64.40
N ARG A 561 30.78 9.78 -64.91
CA ARG A 561 31.24 8.44 -64.49
C ARG A 561 31.76 7.66 -65.69
N SER A 562 32.65 6.70 -65.45
CA SER A 562 33.09 5.78 -66.52
C SER A 562 31.93 4.88 -66.97
N LYS A 563 31.93 4.45 -68.24
CA LYS A 563 30.90 3.56 -68.81
C LYS A 563 30.65 2.29 -67.98
N ALA A 564 31.71 1.74 -67.36
CA ALA A 564 31.61 0.59 -66.46
C ALA A 564 30.84 0.91 -65.15
N ALA A 565 31.07 2.09 -64.58
CA ALA A 565 30.37 2.55 -63.38
C ALA A 565 28.90 2.88 -63.67
N GLU A 566 28.59 3.47 -64.83
CA GLU A 566 27.22 3.71 -65.27
C GLU A 566 26.43 2.41 -65.46
N LYS A 567 27.03 1.41 -66.12
CA LYS A 567 26.41 0.08 -66.28
C LYS A 567 26.14 -0.59 -64.93
N LYS A 568 27.06 -0.44 -63.96
CA LYS A 568 26.88 -0.95 -62.60
C LYS A 568 25.74 -0.24 -61.86
N LEU A 569 25.61 1.07 -62.06
CA LEU A 569 24.59 1.89 -61.42
C LEU A 569 23.20 1.64 -62.03
N ALA A 570 23.11 1.49 -63.35
CA ALA A 570 21.89 1.11 -64.04
C ALA A 570 21.34 -0.24 -63.53
N LYS A 571 22.22 -1.23 -63.32
CA LYS A 571 21.83 -2.53 -62.72
C LYS A 571 21.29 -2.37 -61.30
N ARG A 572 21.88 -1.51 -60.49
CA ARG A 572 21.43 -1.25 -59.11
C ARG A 572 20.08 -0.54 -59.08
N ARG A 573 19.87 0.46 -59.94
CA ARG A 573 18.62 1.25 -59.98
C ARG A 573 17.37 0.40 -60.18
N ILE A 574 17.48 -0.80 -60.75
CA ILE A 574 16.36 -1.75 -60.92
C ILE A 574 15.72 -2.11 -59.57
N THR A 575 16.53 -2.28 -58.51
CA THR A 575 16.06 -2.68 -57.17
C THR A 575 15.93 -1.51 -56.20
N ALA A 576 16.11 -0.27 -56.66
CA ALA A 576 16.14 0.91 -55.79
C ALA A 576 14.78 1.27 -55.17
N LYS A 577 13.69 0.61 -55.56
CA LYS A 577 12.36 0.97 -55.07
C LYS A 577 12.19 0.60 -53.59
N VAL A 578 12.02 1.62 -52.75
CA VAL A 578 11.75 1.47 -51.32
C VAL A 578 10.25 1.50 -51.04
N GLU A 579 9.82 0.82 -49.98
CA GLU A 579 8.41 0.81 -49.54
C GLU A 579 7.93 2.21 -49.10
N PRO A 580 6.70 2.63 -49.47
CA PRO A 580 6.21 3.99 -49.19
C PRO A 580 6.23 4.39 -47.71
N ALA A 581 5.91 3.47 -46.80
CA ALA A 581 5.90 3.72 -45.36
C ALA A 581 7.31 4.01 -44.80
N LEU A 582 8.35 3.41 -45.39
CA LEU A 582 9.74 3.67 -45.02
C LEU A 582 10.25 4.97 -45.67
N GLU A 583 9.81 5.27 -46.89
CA GLU A 583 10.13 6.53 -47.56
C GLU A 583 9.59 7.77 -46.80
N GLU A 584 8.39 7.67 -46.23
CA GLU A 584 7.82 8.70 -45.34
C GLU A 584 8.70 8.92 -44.10
N GLN A 585 9.27 7.85 -43.54
CA GLN A 585 10.21 7.95 -42.41
C GLN A 585 11.52 8.63 -42.80
N PHE A 586 12.07 8.34 -43.98
CA PHE A 586 13.22 9.06 -44.51
C PHE A 586 12.93 10.55 -44.69
N GLN A 587 11.71 10.93 -45.06
CA GLN A 587 11.29 12.34 -45.14
C GLN A 587 11.28 13.04 -43.77
N SER A 588 10.92 12.32 -42.71
CA SER A 588 10.99 12.84 -41.33
C SER A 588 12.42 12.92 -40.77
N GLY A 589 13.41 12.34 -41.48
CA GLY A 589 14.79 12.22 -41.01
C GLY A 589 14.99 11.21 -39.87
N ARG A 590 13.99 10.36 -39.61
CA ARG A 590 13.96 9.45 -38.46
C ARG A 590 13.41 8.10 -38.87
N LEU A 591 14.15 7.03 -38.59
CA LEU A 591 13.73 5.65 -38.87
C LEU A 591 13.33 4.94 -37.58
N LEU A 592 12.35 4.04 -37.65
CA LEU A 592 12.06 3.11 -36.57
C LEU A 592 12.95 1.86 -36.69
N ALA A 593 13.51 1.43 -35.57
CA ALA A 593 14.39 0.28 -35.51
C ALA A 593 14.15 -0.58 -34.26
N CYS A 594 14.41 -1.87 -34.35
CA CYS A 594 14.31 -2.81 -33.24
C CYS A 594 15.71 -3.18 -32.72
N ILE A 595 15.92 -3.08 -31.40
CA ILE A 595 17.18 -3.52 -30.78
C ILE A 595 17.18 -5.04 -30.62
N THR A 596 18.09 -5.75 -31.26
CA THR A 596 18.22 -7.22 -31.15
C THR A 596 19.26 -7.64 -30.10
N SER A 597 20.26 -6.80 -29.91
CA SER A 597 21.29 -6.95 -28.88
C SER A 597 20.71 -6.83 -27.47
N ARG A 598 21.51 -7.25 -26.47
CA ARG A 598 21.19 -7.06 -25.05
C ARG A 598 22.15 -6.03 -24.46
N PRO A 599 21.85 -4.72 -24.49
CA PRO A 599 22.78 -3.67 -24.09
C PRO A 599 23.43 -3.88 -22.72
N GLY A 600 22.65 -4.30 -21.74
CA GLY A 600 23.14 -4.59 -20.40
C GLY A 600 24.01 -5.86 -20.28
N GLN A 601 24.22 -6.62 -21.35
CA GLN A 601 25.07 -7.82 -21.43
C GLN A 601 26.24 -7.68 -22.40
N VAL A 602 25.99 -7.14 -23.59
CA VAL A 602 27.00 -7.05 -24.67
C VAL A 602 27.60 -5.66 -24.83
N GLY A 603 27.04 -4.65 -24.15
CA GLY A 603 27.58 -3.28 -24.18
C GLY A 603 27.28 -2.53 -25.47
N ARG A 604 26.37 -3.05 -26.30
CA ARG A 604 25.99 -2.53 -27.62
C ARG A 604 24.47 -2.48 -27.76
N ALA A 605 23.97 -1.55 -28.55
CA ALA A 605 22.55 -1.39 -28.88
C ALA A 605 22.34 -1.61 -30.38
N ASP A 606 22.84 -2.73 -30.88
CA ASP A 606 22.71 -3.12 -32.28
C ASP A 606 21.31 -3.71 -32.57
N GLY A 607 20.87 -3.56 -33.82
CA GLY A 607 19.51 -3.86 -34.24
C GLY A 607 19.30 -3.84 -35.76
N TYR A 608 18.05 -3.75 -36.19
CA TYR A 608 17.67 -3.60 -37.61
C TYR A 608 16.55 -2.56 -37.77
N VAL A 609 16.50 -1.93 -38.95
CA VAL A 609 15.43 -0.99 -39.34
C VAL A 609 14.15 -1.77 -39.61
N LEU A 610 13.02 -1.27 -39.13
CA LEU A 610 11.72 -1.91 -39.32
C LEU A 610 11.19 -1.65 -40.74
N GLU A 611 10.70 -2.70 -41.40
CA GLU A 611 10.17 -2.67 -42.76
C GLU A 611 8.88 -3.50 -42.86
N GLY A 612 8.07 -3.28 -43.90
CA GLY A 612 6.88 -4.07 -44.22
C GLY A 612 5.82 -4.13 -43.13
N LYS A 613 5.20 -5.30 -42.99
CA LYS A 613 4.14 -5.57 -42.00
C LYS A 613 4.57 -5.31 -40.56
N GLU A 614 5.86 -5.52 -40.24
CA GLU A 614 6.37 -5.25 -38.90
C GLU A 614 6.36 -3.74 -38.60
N LEU A 615 6.78 -2.92 -39.57
CA LEU A 615 6.72 -1.47 -39.47
C LEU A 615 5.27 -0.97 -39.29
N GLU A 616 4.35 -1.45 -40.12
CA GLU A 616 2.92 -1.09 -40.01
C GLU A 616 2.32 -1.44 -38.65
N PHE A 617 2.64 -2.62 -38.13
CA PHE A 617 2.17 -3.08 -36.82
C PHE A 617 2.59 -2.12 -35.71
N TYR A 618 3.87 -1.74 -35.66
CA TYR A 618 4.36 -0.84 -34.61
C TYR A 618 3.87 0.59 -34.78
N LEU A 619 3.73 1.09 -36.01
CA LEU A 619 3.10 2.39 -36.29
C LEU A 619 1.67 2.45 -35.75
N ARG A 620 0.87 1.38 -35.95
CA ARG A 620 -0.49 1.28 -35.40
C ARG A 620 -0.51 1.27 -33.88
N LYS A 621 0.37 0.49 -33.24
CA LYS A 621 0.49 0.43 -31.77
C LYS A 621 0.90 1.76 -31.15
N ILE A 622 1.82 2.49 -31.79
CA ILE A 622 2.27 3.80 -31.33
C ILE A 622 1.16 4.85 -31.49
N LYS A 623 0.43 4.86 -32.62
CA LYS A 623 -0.71 5.78 -32.85
C LYS A 623 -1.85 5.54 -31.85
N ALA A 624 -2.27 4.28 -31.66
CA ALA A 624 -3.34 3.94 -30.70
C ALA A 624 -3.02 4.39 -29.26
N LYS A 625 -1.74 4.43 -28.89
CA LYS A 625 -1.29 4.87 -27.57
C LYS A 625 -1.25 6.40 -27.39
N LYS A 626 -1.21 7.18 -28.48
CA LYS A 626 -1.30 8.65 -28.42
C LYS A 626 -2.75 9.17 -28.34
N SER A 627 -3.72 8.32 -28.68
CA SER A 627 -5.15 8.66 -28.70
C SER A 627 -5.88 8.34 -27.38
N LYS A 628 -5.20 7.68 -26.44
CA LYS A 628 -5.64 7.45 -25.06
C LYS A 628 -4.76 8.29 -24.15
#